data_AF-A0A536I1J7-F1
#
_entry.id   AF-A0A536I1J7-F1
#
_cell.length_a   1.000
_cell.length_b   1.000
_cell.length_c   1.000
_cell.angle_alpha   90.00
_cell.angle_beta   90.00
_cell.angle_gamma   90.00
#
_symmetry.space_group_name_H-M   'P 1'
#
loop_
_entity.id
_entity.type
_entity.pdbx_description
1 polymer ?
#
loop_
_entity_poly.entity_id
_entity_poly.type
_entity_poly.pdbx_seq_one_letter_code
_entity_poly.pdbx_strand_id
1 'polypeptide(L)'
;MSTEMLDRIEQELTPFEPAPLERSSGNYWLIETLRRWGITTYAGVNGGGLIHVTKHLQPFSDLSEARDGVPRMLTMGEYVAGFMPLGHYLASGRVAGCVTTTGAATKLGGSGMTDAKLHNIPAVYLIALNST
;
A
#
# COMPACT_ATOMS: atom_id res chain seq x y z
N MET A 1 3.65 -35.69 -14.53
CA MET A 1 3.75 -34.23 -14.36
C MET A 1 5.20 -33.96 -13.98
N SER A 2 6.00 -33.40 -14.90
CA SER A 2 7.46 -33.33 -14.73
C SER A 2 7.85 -32.35 -13.64
N THR A 3 8.96 -32.64 -12.95
CA THR A 3 9.58 -31.78 -11.93
C THR A 3 9.82 -30.36 -12.44
N GLU A 4 10.13 -30.21 -13.73
CA GLU A 4 10.30 -28.90 -14.39
C GLU A 4 9.03 -28.02 -14.38
N MET A 5 7.84 -28.63 -14.35
CA MET A 5 6.59 -27.88 -14.30
C MET A 5 6.25 -27.44 -12.87
N LEU A 6 6.69 -28.20 -11.86
CA LEU A 6 6.57 -27.84 -10.45
C LEU A 6 7.56 -26.73 -10.08
N ASP A 7 8.80 -26.81 -10.57
CA ASP A 7 9.82 -25.76 -10.38
C ASP A 7 9.39 -24.43 -10.99
N ARG A 8 8.73 -24.45 -12.16
CA ARG A 8 8.16 -23.23 -12.78
C ARG A 8 7.03 -22.61 -11.95
N ILE A 9 6.18 -23.43 -11.34
CA ILE A 9 5.07 -22.96 -10.50
C ILE A 9 5.62 -22.38 -9.19
N GLU A 10 6.62 -23.00 -8.59
CA GLU A 10 7.29 -22.46 -7.39
C GLU A 10 8.02 -21.14 -7.66
N GLN A 11 8.60 -20.99 -8.85
CA GLN A 11 9.26 -19.75 -9.29
C GLN A 11 8.26 -18.62 -9.61
N GLU A 12 7.04 -18.94 -10.04
CA GLU A 12 5.93 -17.98 -10.16
C GLU A 12 5.30 -17.60 -8.81
N LEU A 13 5.48 -18.42 -7.77
CA LEU A 13 4.93 -18.21 -6.42
C LEU A 13 5.91 -17.56 -5.43
N THR A 14 7.18 -17.39 -5.80
CA THR A 14 8.10 -16.59 -4.98
C THR A 14 7.63 -15.14 -4.93
N PRO A 15 7.40 -14.56 -3.73
CA PRO A 15 6.85 -13.22 -3.60
C PRO A 15 7.85 -12.22 -4.17
N PHE A 16 7.59 -11.78 -5.40
CA PHE A 16 8.18 -10.66 -6.13
C PHE A 16 9.45 -10.13 -5.46
N GLU A 17 10.56 -10.88 -5.52
CA GLU A 17 11.84 -10.29 -5.11
C GLU A 17 12.11 -9.19 -6.13
N PRO A 18 12.09 -7.91 -5.71
CA PRO A 18 12.16 -6.82 -6.67
C PRO A 18 13.51 -6.90 -7.37
N ALA A 19 13.49 -6.76 -8.70
CA ALA A 19 14.68 -6.81 -9.52
C ALA A 19 15.76 -5.86 -8.96
N PRO A 20 17.07 -6.15 -9.13
CA PRO A 20 18.13 -5.34 -8.51
C PRO A 20 18.04 -3.83 -8.77
N LEU A 21 17.53 -3.42 -9.94
CA LEU A 21 17.28 -2.02 -10.30
C LEU A 21 16.16 -1.38 -9.46
N GLU A 22 15.14 -2.13 -9.08
CA GLU A 22 14.06 -1.63 -8.22
C GLU A 22 14.56 -1.33 -6.80
N ARG A 23 15.58 -2.05 -6.30
CA ARG A 23 16.20 -1.78 -4.98
C ARG A 23 17.01 -0.49 -4.92
N SER A 24 17.23 0.18 -6.07
CA SER A 24 17.81 1.53 -6.13
C SER A 24 16.76 2.65 -6.18
N SER A 25 15.47 2.30 -6.33
CA SER A 25 14.37 3.26 -6.43
C SER A 25 14.03 3.90 -5.08
N GLY A 26 13.81 5.20 -5.08
CA GLY A 26 13.27 5.91 -3.91
C GLY A 26 11.87 5.40 -3.52
N ASN A 27 11.07 4.97 -4.51
CA ASN A 27 9.74 4.40 -4.25
C ASN A 27 9.83 3.06 -3.51
N TYR A 28 10.83 2.23 -3.85
CA TYR A 28 11.08 0.99 -3.14
C TYR A 28 11.45 1.26 -1.68
N TRP A 29 12.44 2.13 -1.46
CA TRP A 29 12.89 2.45 -0.11
C TRP A 29 11.83 3.15 0.74
N LEU A 30 10.94 3.93 0.12
CA LEU A 30 9.77 4.48 0.80
C LEU A 30 8.88 3.36 1.37
N ILE A 31 8.46 2.42 0.52
CA ILE A 31 7.59 1.31 0.95
C ILE A 31 8.30 0.36 1.92
N GLU A 32 9.58 0.05 1.67
CA GLU A 32 10.38 -0.81 2.55
C GLU A 32 10.57 -0.16 3.94
N THR A 33 10.77 1.16 4.01
CA THR A 33 10.88 1.87 5.29
C THR A 33 9.56 1.81 6.06
N LEU A 34 8.44 2.07 5.39
CA LEU A 34 7.11 1.98 6.00
C LEU A 34 6.79 0.55 6.47
N ARG A 35 7.18 -0.46 5.70
CA ARG A 35 7.07 -1.87 6.08
C ARG A 35 7.86 -2.17 7.35
N ARG A 36 9.11 -1.68 7.46
CA ARG A 36 9.93 -1.83 8.69
C ARG A 36 9.33 -1.13 9.91
N TRP A 37 8.55 -0.08 9.70
CA TRP A 37 7.76 0.58 10.75
C TRP A 37 6.41 -0.11 11.02
N GLY A 38 6.10 -1.21 10.34
CA GLY A 38 4.89 -2.00 10.52
C GLY A 38 3.68 -1.57 9.68
N ILE A 39 3.82 -0.54 8.82
CA ILE A 39 2.75 -0.08 7.93
C ILE A 39 2.73 -0.98 6.69
N THR A 40 1.83 -1.95 6.71
CA THR A 40 1.70 -3.00 5.70
C THR A 40 0.33 -3.03 5.04
N THR A 41 -0.67 -2.38 5.61
CA THR A 41 -2.01 -2.29 5.02
C THR A 41 -2.22 -0.93 4.38
N TYR A 42 -2.57 -0.90 3.10
CA TYR A 42 -2.83 0.31 2.33
C TYR A 42 -4.21 0.23 1.65
N ALA A 43 -4.87 1.38 1.47
CA ALA A 43 -6.07 1.47 0.64
C ALA A 43 -6.05 2.71 -0.25
N GLY A 44 -6.70 2.62 -1.41
CA GLY A 44 -6.83 3.74 -2.34
C GLY A 44 -6.99 3.28 -3.78
N VAL A 45 -6.72 4.19 -4.72
CA VAL A 45 -6.66 3.87 -6.15
C VAL A 45 -5.28 4.21 -6.70
N ASN A 46 -4.94 3.58 -7.82
CA ASN A 46 -3.73 3.92 -8.56
C ASN A 46 -3.97 5.11 -9.50
N GLY A 47 -2.89 5.74 -9.98
CA GLY A 47 -2.91 6.81 -10.97
C GLY A 47 -1.50 7.15 -11.43
N GLY A 48 -1.38 8.04 -12.42
CA GLY A 48 -0.09 8.36 -13.04
C GLY A 48 1.00 8.76 -12.03
N GLY A 49 0.66 9.51 -10.98
CA GLY A 49 1.62 9.91 -9.94
C GLY A 49 1.98 8.82 -8.92
N LEU A 50 1.24 7.71 -8.88
CA LEU A 50 1.44 6.62 -7.92
C LEU A 50 1.88 5.31 -8.57
N ILE A 51 1.90 5.22 -9.90
CA ILE A 51 2.08 3.95 -10.59
C ILE A 51 3.42 3.28 -10.28
N HIS A 52 4.46 4.07 -10.01
CA HIS A 52 5.77 3.55 -9.61
C HIS A 52 5.89 3.21 -8.13
N VAL A 53 5.06 3.80 -7.26
CA VAL A 53 5.00 3.47 -5.82
C VAL A 53 4.21 2.17 -5.62
N THR A 54 3.06 2.07 -6.27
CA THR A 54 2.13 0.94 -6.14
C THR A 54 2.68 -0.37 -6.70
N LYS A 55 3.69 -0.34 -7.58
CA LYS A 55 4.46 -1.53 -8.01
C LYS A 55 5.11 -2.29 -6.85
N HIS A 56 5.37 -1.62 -5.74
CA HIS A 56 5.98 -2.21 -4.55
C HIS A 56 4.93 -2.68 -3.52
N LEU A 57 3.64 -2.68 -3.88
CA LEU A 57 2.55 -3.19 -3.05
C LEU A 57 1.95 -4.42 -3.72
N GLN A 58 1.69 -5.48 -2.94
CA GLN A 58 0.92 -6.63 -3.41
C GLN A 58 -0.59 -6.35 -3.30
N PRO A 59 -1.46 -7.02 -4.07
CA PRO A 59 -2.89 -6.92 -3.83
C PRO A 59 -3.26 -7.49 -2.46
N PHE A 60 -4.27 -6.91 -1.82
CA PHE A 60 -4.96 -7.52 -0.68
C PHE A 60 -6.18 -8.27 -1.20
N SER A 61 -6.13 -9.60 -1.18
CA SER A 61 -7.15 -10.47 -1.80
C SER A 61 -7.86 -11.36 -0.79
N ASP A 62 -7.24 -11.65 0.35
CA ASP A 62 -7.82 -12.50 1.38
C ASP A 62 -7.52 -12.01 2.81
N LEU A 63 -8.41 -12.35 3.76
CA LEU A 63 -8.25 -11.94 5.15
C LEU A 63 -7.03 -12.59 5.84
N SER A 64 -6.61 -13.77 5.41
CA SER A 64 -5.40 -14.45 5.91
C SER A 64 -4.13 -13.61 5.68
N GLU A 65 -4.14 -12.71 4.69
CA GLU A 65 -3.02 -11.85 4.33
C GLU A 65 -2.88 -10.62 5.25
N ALA A 66 -3.83 -10.37 6.16
CA ALA A 66 -3.87 -9.14 6.97
C ALA A 66 -2.71 -8.99 7.98
N ARG A 67 -1.87 -10.02 8.13
CA ARG A 67 -0.81 -10.10 9.15
C ARG A 67 0.48 -10.76 8.65
N ASP A 68 0.63 -10.99 7.34
CA ASP A 68 1.82 -11.65 6.78
C ASP A 68 3.07 -10.76 6.72
N GLY A 69 2.92 -9.47 7.02
CA GLY A 69 4.02 -8.49 7.01
C GLY A 69 4.36 -7.95 5.62
N VAL A 70 3.60 -8.34 4.60
CA VAL A 70 3.75 -7.88 3.22
C VAL A 70 2.99 -6.57 3.03
N PRO A 71 3.61 -5.53 2.42
CA PRO A 71 2.90 -4.33 2.02
C PRO A 71 1.81 -4.64 0.99
N ARG A 72 0.55 -4.48 1.37
CA ARG A 72 -0.61 -4.84 0.54
C ARG A 72 -1.58 -3.69 0.37
N MET A 73 -2.15 -3.59 -0.82
CA MET A 73 -3.10 -2.57 -1.22
C MET A 73 -4.47 -3.17 -1.47
N LEU A 74 -5.47 -2.67 -0.76
CA LEU A 74 -6.88 -2.87 -1.08
C LEU A 74 -7.37 -1.72 -1.97
N THR A 75 -7.67 -2.02 -3.23
CA THR A 75 -8.16 -1.01 -4.17
C THR A 75 -9.59 -0.60 -3.81
N MET A 76 -9.79 0.68 -3.48
CA MET A 76 -11.11 1.24 -3.14
C MET A 76 -11.18 2.75 -3.43
N GLY A 77 -12.38 3.29 -3.58
CA GLY A 77 -12.60 4.71 -3.88
C GLY A 77 -11.99 5.65 -2.83
N GLU A 78 -11.39 6.75 -3.29
CA GLU A 78 -10.46 7.57 -2.50
C GLU A 78 -11.09 8.22 -1.28
N TYR A 79 -12.39 8.58 -1.37
CA TYR A 79 -13.12 9.11 -0.22
C TYR A 79 -13.14 8.10 0.93
N VAL A 80 -13.52 6.85 0.64
CA VAL A 80 -13.56 5.77 1.65
C VAL A 80 -12.14 5.38 2.07
N ALA A 81 -11.20 5.32 1.12
CA ALA A 81 -9.79 5.03 1.40
C ALA A 81 -9.18 6.02 2.39
N GLY A 82 -9.57 7.30 2.33
CA GLY A 82 -9.16 8.32 3.29
C GLY A 82 -9.49 7.96 4.74
N PHE A 83 -10.66 7.37 5.00
CA PHE A 83 -11.09 6.99 6.36
C PHE A 83 -10.60 5.60 6.80
N MET A 84 -10.19 4.74 5.86
CA MET A 84 -9.77 3.37 6.15
C MET A 84 -8.67 3.29 7.24
N PRO A 85 -7.58 4.10 7.20
CA PRO A 85 -6.55 4.03 8.23
C PRO A 85 -7.05 4.28 9.65
N LEU A 86 -8.05 5.15 9.81
CA LEU A 86 -8.61 5.49 11.12
C LEU A 86 -9.38 4.30 11.69
N GLY A 87 -10.28 3.73 10.88
CA GLY A 87 -11.02 2.53 11.26
C GLY A 87 -10.10 1.35 11.54
N HIS A 88 -9.05 1.18 10.72
CA HIS A 88 -8.06 0.12 10.92
C HIS A 88 -7.30 0.27 12.25
N TYR A 89 -6.88 1.49 12.58
CA TYR A 89 -6.21 1.76 13.85
C TYR A 89 -7.13 1.53 15.04
N LEU A 90 -8.36 2.04 15.01
CA LEU A 90 -9.32 1.87 16.11
C LEU A 90 -9.71 0.39 16.32
N ALA A 91 -9.78 -0.39 15.24
CA ALA A 91 -10.15 -1.80 15.32
C ALA A 91 -8.99 -2.73 15.70
N SER A 92 -7.74 -2.34 15.43
CA SER A 92 -6.59 -3.27 15.55
C SER A 92 -5.37 -2.74 16.31
N GLY A 93 -5.32 -1.45 16.63
CA GLY A 93 -4.16 -0.79 17.23
C GLY A 93 -2.96 -0.63 16.28
N ARG A 94 -3.14 -0.92 14.97
CA ARG A 94 -2.06 -0.89 13.97
C ARG A 94 -2.23 0.30 13.03
N VAL A 95 -1.12 0.90 12.64
CA VAL A 95 -1.11 2.02 11.69
C VAL A 95 -1.26 1.47 10.27
N ALA A 96 -2.14 2.09 9.49
CA ALA A 96 -2.35 1.77 8.08
C ALA A 96 -2.19 3.02 7.19
N GLY A 97 -2.08 2.77 5.88
CA GLY A 97 -1.84 3.79 4.86
C GLY A 97 -3.05 4.05 3.97
N CYS A 98 -3.23 5.30 3.55
CA CYS A 98 -4.03 5.66 2.40
C CYS A 98 -3.10 6.10 1.27
N VAL A 99 -3.38 5.66 0.03
CA VAL A 99 -2.64 6.07 -1.17
C VAL A 99 -3.57 6.89 -2.06
N THR A 100 -3.11 8.09 -2.45
CA THR A 100 -3.84 8.97 -3.37
C THR A 100 -2.94 9.50 -4.47
N THR A 101 -3.38 9.37 -5.72
CA THR A 101 -2.72 10.05 -6.84
C THR A 101 -2.97 11.57 -6.76
N THR A 102 -2.32 12.33 -7.64
CA THR A 102 -2.52 13.77 -7.79
C THR A 102 -3.97 14.12 -8.15
N GLY A 103 -4.37 15.37 -7.90
CA GLY A 103 -5.63 15.91 -8.40
C GLY A 103 -6.83 15.60 -7.49
N ALA A 104 -7.92 15.09 -8.07
CA ALA A 104 -9.17 14.86 -7.35
C ALA A 104 -9.02 13.82 -6.23
N ALA A 105 -8.23 12.77 -6.46
CA ALA A 105 -7.93 11.73 -5.49
C ALA A 105 -7.38 12.29 -4.17
N THR A 106 -6.44 13.24 -4.23
CA THR A 106 -5.89 13.92 -3.04
C THR A 106 -6.96 14.64 -2.23
N LYS A 107 -7.91 15.31 -2.91
CA LYS A 107 -8.99 16.06 -2.25
C LYS A 107 -9.96 15.12 -1.52
N LEU A 108 -10.30 14.00 -2.17
CA LEU A 108 -11.20 12.99 -1.61
C LEU A 108 -10.57 12.29 -0.40
N GLY A 109 -9.32 11.82 -0.52
CA GLY A 109 -8.61 11.19 0.59
C GLY A 109 -8.28 12.16 1.73
N GLY A 110 -8.14 13.46 1.42
CA GLY A 110 -7.88 14.52 2.39
C GLY A 110 -8.96 14.70 3.46
N SER A 111 -10.20 14.27 3.20
CA SER A 111 -11.26 14.24 4.21
C SER A 111 -10.87 13.39 5.41
N GLY A 112 -10.39 12.16 5.18
CA GLY A 112 -9.92 11.29 6.26
C GLY A 112 -8.63 11.77 6.92
N MET A 113 -7.74 12.43 6.17
CA MET A 113 -6.52 13.02 6.74
C MET A 113 -6.82 14.13 7.74
N THR A 114 -7.78 14.98 7.40
CA THR A 114 -8.26 16.04 8.31
C THR A 114 -8.86 15.42 9.56
N ASP A 115 -9.67 14.37 9.40
CA ASP A 115 -10.30 13.66 10.52
C ASP A 115 -9.27 12.97 11.43
N ALA A 116 -8.26 12.32 10.84
CA ALA A 116 -7.14 11.71 11.59
C ALA A 116 -6.42 12.76 12.45
N LYS A 117 -6.20 13.95 11.90
CA LYS A 117 -5.59 15.06 12.65
C LYS A 117 -6.48 15.55 13.79
N LEU A 118 -7.77 15.75 13.53
CA LEU A 118 -8.72 16.24 14.53
C LEU A 118 -8.93 15.26 15.69
N HIS A 119 -8.83 13.96 15.40
CA HIS A 119 -8.99 12.90 16.39
C HIS A 119 -7.69 12.34 16.97
N ASN A 120 -6.52 12.89 16.57
CA ASN A 120 -5.20 12.41 16.97
C ASN A 120 -5.00 10.91 16.70
N ILE A 121 -5.48 10.42 15.56
CA ILE A 121 -5.33 9.02 15.15
C ILE A 121 -4.09 8.88 14.27
N PRO A 122 -3.14 7.98 14.59
CA PRO A 122 -1.97 7.75 13.75
C PRO A 122 -2.38 7.06 12.44
N ALA A 123 -2.04 7.70 11.32
CA ALA A 123 -2.33 7.23 9.98
C ALA A 123 -1.26 7.74 9.01
N VAL A 124 -0.96 6.96 7.96
CA VAL A 124 -0.04 7.37 6.89
C VAL A 124 -0.84 7.75 5.66
N TYR A 125 -0.53 8.90 5.05
CA TYR A 125 -1.10 9.31 3.78
C TYR A 125 0.01 9.47 2.75
N LEU A 126 0.04 8.60 1.75
CA LEU A 126 0.96 8.65 0.61
C LEU A 126 0.30 9.40 -0.54
N ILE A 127 0.74 10.63 -0.76
CA ILE A 127 0.18 11.54 -1.74
C ILE A 127 1.21 11.77 -2.84
N ALA A 128 0.86 11.42 -4.07
CA ALA A 128 1.68 11.81 -5.21
C ALA A 128 1.64 13.32 -5.41
N LEU A 129 2.81 13.95 -5.58
CA LEU A 129 2.95 15.39 -5.79
C LEU A 129 3.08 15.75 -7.28
N ASN A 130 3.67 14.86 -8.08
CA ASN A 130 3.81 15.00 -9.52
C ASN A 130 3.81 13.62 -10.19
N SER A 131 3.56 13.58 -11.50
CA SER A 131 3.83 12.40 -12.33
C SER A 131 5.29 12.48 -12.76
N THR A 132 6.10 11.50 -12.38
CA THR A 132 7.47 11.33 -12.90
C THR A 132 7.51 10.16 -13.85
#